data_AF-A0A6V7VMW1-F1
#
_entry.id   AF-A0A6V7VMW1-F1
#
_cell.length_a   1.000
_cell.length_b   1.000
_cell.length_c   1.000
_cell.angle_alpha   90.00
_cell.angle_beta   90.00
_cell.angle_gamma   90.00
#
_symmetry.space_group_name_H-M   'P 1'
#
loop_
_entity.id
_entity.type
_entity.pdbx_description
1 polymer ?
#
loop_
_entity_poly.entity_id
_entity_poly.type
_entity_poly.pdbx_seq_one_letter_code
_entity_poly.pdbx_strand_id
1 'polypeptide(L)'
;MFVLPTEVQLDLTNFYFYNLINKYEGELARMKFNSFYFNDTNPKSNYDIIEPKSGVFSLTLNDQLKNKWQVAIDRSIPLLLHEFKPERTFVVISTVDKKTKSLLLKLPNFPKNIEEMIEIRCCLEHLFKCVFVGAYISTTIFNPEMINILFDNDKTTPLQFNFQILFLYAKNKIFENVLKFVSNHLTISKFFNISFIGVIITEQRTNILFNILINEGNKFSKIRLEISNLSRLYDSIINVHKFR
;
A
#
# COMPACT_ATOMS: atom_id res chain seq x y z
N MET A 1 -27.61 -38.53 -36.70
CA MET A 1 -27.61 -37.12 -36.25
C MET A 1 -27.73 -37.18 -34.73
N PHE A 2 -26.60 -37.11 -34.02
CA PHE A 2 -26.55 -37.33 -32.58
C PHE A 2 -26.85 -36.02 -31.84
N VAL A 3 -27.90 -36.07 -31.01
CA VAL A 3 -28.22 -35.04 -30.02
C VAL A 3 -27.57 -35.46 -28.70
N LEU A 4 -26.72 -34.60 -28.16
CA LEU A 4 -26.04 -34.70 -26.87
C LEU A 4 -25.90 -33.27 -26.30
N PRO A 5 -25.78 -33.11 -24.96
CA PRO A 5 -26.86 -32.60 -24.13
C PRO A 5 -26.76 -31.09 -23.86
N THR A 6 -27.91 -30.49 -23.53
CA THR A 6 -28.01 -29.21 -22.81
C THR A 6 -27.23 -29.29 -21.50
N GLU A 7 -26.10 -28.60 -21.44
CA GLU A 7 -25.39 -28.35 -20.19
C GLU A 7 -26.20 -27.38 -19.32
N VAL A 8 -26.42 -27.84 -18.09
CA VAL A 8 -26.97 -27.10 -16.96
C VAL A 8 -25.97 -26.01 -16.57
N GLN A 9 -26.40 -24.76 -16.63
CA GLN A 9 -25.63 -23.62 -16.14
C GLN A 9 -25.78 -23.55 -14.61
N LEU A 10 -24.73 -23.99 -13.91
CA LEU A 10 -24.59 -23.90 -12.46
C LEU A 10 -23.91 -22.56 -12.13
N ASP A 11 -24.71 -21.57 -11.72
CA ASP A 11 -24.24 -20.28 -11.24
C ASP A 11 -23.61 -20.40 -9.84
N LEU A 12 -22.28 -20.55 -9.77
CA LEU A 12 -21.53 -20.37 -8.53
C LEU A 12 -20.21 -19.60 -8.77
N THR A 13 -20.16 -18.42 -8.15
CA THR A 13 -19.18 -17.32 -8.23
C THR A 13 -17.67 -17.65 -8.26
N ASN A 14 -16.96 -16.90 -9.14
CA ASN A 14 -15.55 -16.45 -9.13
C ASN A 14 -14.48 -17.20 -9.97
N PHE A 15 -14.68 -17.35 -11.29
CA PHE A 15 -13.80 -18.16 -12.15
C PHE A 15 -12.89 -17.37 -13.10
N TYR A 16 -11.91 -16.65 -12.53
CA TYR A 16 -10.66 -16.21 -13.18
C TYR A 16 -10.55 -14.78 -13.77
N PHE A 17 -9.95 -13.90 -12.94
CA PHE A 17 -8.96 -12.85 -13.27
C PHE A 17 -7.98 -13.24 -14.40
N TYR A 18 -7.83 -14.53 -14.69
CA TYR A 18 -6.92 -15.10 -15.70
C TYR A 18 -7.39 -15.02 -17.16
N ASN A 19 -8.69 -15.00 -17.50
CA ASN A 19 -9.03 -15.10 -18.94
C ASN A 19 -8.64 -13.83 -19.75
N LEU A 20 -8.39 -12.70 -19.10
CA LEU A 20 -7.93 -11.48 -19.77
C LEU A 20 -6.41 -11.25 -19.68
N ILE A 21 -5.75 -11.75 -18.62
CA ILE A 21 -4.28 -11.93 -18.60
C ILE A 21 -3.86 -12.75 -19.83
N ASN A 22 -4.67 -13.75 -20.18
CA ASN A 22 -4.43 -14.65 -21.31
C ASN A 22 -4.81 -14.09 -22.70
N LYS A 23 -5.43 -12.90 -22.82
CA LYS A 23 -5.82 -12.31 -24.12
C LYS A 23 -4.94 -11.13 -24.59
N TYR A 24 -4.19 -10.48 -23.69
CA TYR A 24 -3.40 -9.24 -23.98
C TYR A 24 -1.93 -9.35 -23.56
N GLU A 25 -1.40 -10.55 -23.75
CA GLU A 25 -0.10 -11.15 -23.39
C GLU A 25 1.17 -10.41 -23.87
N GLY A 26 1.05 -9.31 -24.62
CA GLY A 26 2.19 -8.58 -25.19
C GLY A 26 2.78 -7.43 -24.37
N GLU A 27 2.01 -6.78 -23.48
CA GLU A 27 2.37 -5.46 -22.92
C GLU A 27 2.24 -5.29 -21.39
N LEU A 28 1.98 -6.36 -20.61
CA LEU A 28 1.92 -6.29 -19.13
C LEU A 28 1.02 -5.15 -18.61
N ALA A 29 -0.27 -5.17 -18.94
CA ALA A 29 -1.23 -4.18 -18.48
C ALA A 29 -1.32 -4.15 -16.92
N ARG A 30 -0.54 -3.27 -16.29
CA ARG A 30 -0.71 -2.85 -14.89
C ARG A 30 -2.14 -2.37 -14.73
N MET A 31 -2.92 -2.96 -13.83
CA MET A 31 -4.26 -2.47 -13.55
C MET A 31 -4.17 -1.04 -13.05
N LYS A 32 -4.78 -0.11 -13.79
CA LYS A 32 -4.82 1.29 -13.44
C LYS A 32 -6.09 1.58 -12.66
N PHE A 33 -5.95 2.02 -11.42
CA PHE A 33 -7.05 2.41 -10.55
C PHE A 33 -7.11 3.94 -10.41
N ASN A 34 -8.30 4.47 -10.14
CA ASN A 34 -8.49 5.90 -9.96
C ASN A 34 -7.95 6.37 -8.60
N SER A 35 -8.31 5.68 -7.52
CA SER A 35 -7.92 6.09 -6.18
C SER A 35 -7.57 4.93 -5.25
N PHE A 36 -6.66 5.22 -4.33
CA PHE A 36 -6.29 4.37 -3.19
C PHE A 36 -6.41 5.17 -1.89
N TYR A 37 -7.09 4.63 -0.88
CA TYR A 37 -7.13 5.23 0.46
C TYR A 37 -7.49 4.19 1.52
N PHE A 38 -7.21 4.51 2.78
CA PHE A 38 -7.67 3.74 3.92
C PHE A 38 -9.02 4.27 4.41
N ASN A 39 -9.97 3.38 4.66
CA ASN A 39 -11.25 3.72 5.28
C ASN A 39 -11.33 3.10 6.68
N ASP A 40 -11.39 3.95 7.69
CA ASP A 40 -11.49 3.59 9.11
C ASP A 40 -12.96 3.62 9.61
N THR A 41 -13.93 3.79 8.71
CA THR A 41 -15.36 3.85 9.01
C THR A 41 -16.12 2.68 8.39
N ASN A 42 -17.31 2.40 8.92
CA ASN A 42 -18.19 1.37 8.36
C ASN A 42 -18.46 1.65 6.87
N PRO A 43 -18.29 0.65 6.00
CA PRO A 43 -18.55 0.84 4.58
C PRO A 43 -20.00 1.25 4.35
N LYS A 44 -20.19 2.29 3.53
CA LYS A 44 -21.49 2.63 2.95
C LYS A 44 -21.94 1.48 2.02
N SER A 45 -23.22 1.40 1.69
CA SER A 45 -23.84 0.35 0.85
C SER A 45 -23.26 0.16 -0.56
N ASN A 46 -22.28 0.97 -0.98
CA ASN A 46 -21.80 1.04 -2.36
C ASN A 46 -20.41 0.42 -2.56
N TYR A 47 -19.91 -0.34 -1.58
CA TYR A 47 -18.64 -1.05 -1.68
C TYR A 47 -18.86 -2.54 -1.96
N ASP A 48 -18.13 -3.08 -2.93
CA ASP A 48 -17.99 -4.53 -3.05
C ASP A 48 -16.84 -4.96 -2.13
N ILE A 49 -17.16 -5.76 -1.12
CA ILE A 49 -16.19 -6.26 -0.15
C ILE A 49 -15.46 -7.45 -0.78
N ILE A 50 -14.13 -7.34 -0.84
CA ILE A 50 -13.23 -8.42 -1.20
C ILE A 50 -12.65 -8.96 0.11
N GLU A 51 -13.08 -10.17 0.45
CA GLU A 51 -12.43 -10.98 1.48
C GLU A 51 -11.56 -12.01 0.76
N PRO A 52 -10.22 -11.95 0.92
CA PRO A 52 -9.35 -13.02 0.46
C PRO A 52 -9.85 -14.34 1.04
N LYS A 53 -10.04 -15.34 0.17
CA LYS A 53 -10.45 -16.68 0.63
C LYS A 53 -9.21 -17.53 0.88
N SER A 54 -9.18 -18.18 2.04
CA SER A 54 -8.15 -19.18 2.36
C SER A 54 -8.15 -20.30 1.31
N GLY A 55 -6.96 -20.82 1.02
CA GLY A 55 -6.73 -21.89 0.05
C GLY A 55 -6.70 -21.45 -1.43
N VAL A 56 -7.00 -20.19 -1.74
CA VAL A 56 -6.92 -19.68 -3.14
C VAL A 56 -5.48 -19.42 -3.57
N PHE A 57 -4.60 -19.08 -2.63
CA PHE A 57 -3.21 -18.77 -2.90
C PHE A 57 -2.31 -19.92 -2.46
N SER A 58 -1.53 -20.47 -3.39
CA SER A 58 -0.46 -21.43 -3.09
C SER A 58 0.88 -20.72 -3.11
N LEU A 59 1.47 -20.49 -1.94
CA LEU A 59 2.82 -19.98 -1.80
C LEU A 59 3.68 -21.03 -1.08
N THR A 60 4.70 -21.55 -1.76
CA THR A 60 5.66 -22.46 -1.13
C THR A 60 6.61 -21.67 -0.25
N LEU A 61 6.45 -21.79 1.07
CA LEU A 61 7.35 -21.17 2.05
C LEU A 61 8.50 -22.12 2.39
N ASN A 62 9.73 -21.60 2.44
CA ASN A 62 10.84 -22.32 3.05
C ASN A 62 10.77 -22.20 4.59
N ASP A 63 11.45 -23.10 5.29
CA ASP A 63 11.40 -23.17 6.77
C ASP A 63 11.88 -21.86 7.42
N GLN A 64 12.90 -21.20 6.84
CA GLN A 64 13.41 -19.93 7.34
C GLN A 64 12.35 -18.83 7.32
N LEU A 65 11.64 -18.67 6.20
CA LEU A 65 10.60 -17.66 6.04
C LEU A 65 9.38 -17.98 6.91
N LYS A 66 8.99 -19.26 6.96
CA LYS A 66 7.90 -19.73 7.82
C LYS A 66 8.18 -19.41 9.29
N ASN A 67 9.40 -19.69 9.77
CA ASN A 67 9.81 -19.36 11.13
C ASN A 67 9.81 -17.84 11.37
N LYS A 68 10.29 -17.03 10.42
CA LYS A 68 10.24 -15.56 10.51
C LYS A 68 8.81 -15.05 10.64
N TRP A 69 7.89 -15.60 9.84
CA TRP A 69 6.48 -15.23 9.88
C TRP A 69 5.81 -15.66 11.19
N GLN A 70 6.13 -16.85 11.68
CA GLN A 70 5.64 -17.32 12.98
C GLN A 70 6.07 -16.37 14.11
N VAL A 71 7.34 -15.96 14.13
CA VAL A 71 7.83 -14.98 15.12
C VAL A 71 7.10 -13.65 15.03
N ALA A 72 6.73 -13.19 13.83
CA ALA A 72 5.96 -11.96 13.65
C ALA A 72 4.52 -12.09 14.17
N ILE A 73 3.89 -13.24 13.95
CA ILE A 73 2.56 -13.58 14.49
C ILE A 73 2.60 -13.62 16.02
N ASP A 74 3.57 -14.34 16.58
CA ASP A 74 3.73 -14.49 18.05
C ASP A 74 3.96 -13.13 18.72
N ARG A 75 4.70 -12.23 18.06
CA ARG A 75 4.91 -10.84 18.50
C ARG A 75 3.73 -9.92 18.21
N SER A 76 2.67 -10.40 17.54
CA SER A 76 1.51 -9.62 17.13
C SER A 76 1.87 -8.35 16.36
N ILE A 77 2.80 -8.46 15.40
CA ILE A 77 3.19 -7.32 14.57
C ILE A 77 1.98 -6.93 13.69
N PRO A 78 1.52 -5.67 13.70
CA PRO A 78 0.37 -5.26 12.91
C PRO A 78 0.73 -5.05 11.43
N LEU A 79 -0.22 -5.33 10.54
CA LEU A 79 -0.17 -4.99 9.11
C LEU A 79 -0.32 -3.49 8.87
N LEU A 80 -1.19 -2.84 9.63
CA LEU A 80 -1.54 -1.43 9.52
C LEU A 80 -1.15 -0.69 10.80
N LEU A 81 -0.48 0.44 10.64
CA LEU A 81 -0.20 1.37 11.73
C LEU A 81 -1.20 2.49 11.69
N HIS A 82 -1.74 2.82 12.85
CA HIS A 82 -2.76 3.85 12.99
C HIS A 82 -2.37 4.91 14.01
N GLU A 83 -2.68 6.16 13.68
CA GLU A 83 -2.62 7.28 14.63
C GLU A 83 -3.60 7.03 15.79
N PHE A 84 -4.86 6.75 15.45
CA PHE A 84 -5.96 6.44 16.37
C PHE A 84 -6.29 4.95 16.29
N LYS A 85 -6.94 4.33 17.28
CA LYS A 85 -7.35 2.92 17.18
C LYS A 85 -8.71 2.83 16.48
N PRO A 86 -8.80 2.53 15.18
CA PRO A 86 -10.10 2.32 14.55
C PRO A 86 -10.69 0.98 14.99
N GLU A 87 -12.01 0.85 14.94
CA GLU A 87 -12.67 -0.45 15.14
C GLU A 87 -12.35 -1.41 14.00
N ARG A 88 -12.27 -0.89 12.77
CA ARG A 88 -11.97 -1.62 11.53
C ARG A 88 -11.24 -0.70 10.56
N THR A 89 -10.35 -1.27 9.77
CA THR A 89 -9.74 -0.57 8.65
C THR A 89 -9.82 -1.41 7.40
N PHE A 90 -10.13 -0.74 6.31
CA PHE A 90 -10.17 -1.34 4.99
C PHE A 90 -9.28 -0.57 4.02
N VAL A 91 -8.72 -1.31 3.06
CA VAL A 91 -8.02 -0.71 1.92
C VAL A 91 -9.06 -0.52 0.82
N VAL A 92 -9.30 0.73 0.43
CA VAL A 92 -10.29 1.07 -0.59
C VAL A 92 -9.61 1.40 -1.90
N ILE A 93 -10.11 0.77 -2.96
CA ILE A 93 -9.59 0.92 -4.32
C ILE A 93 -10.76 1.26 -5.23
N SER A 94 -10.69 2.40 -5.90
CA SER A 94 -11.72 2.81 -6.85
C SER A 94 -11.26 2.59 -8.29
N THR A 95 -12.13 2.03 -9.10
CA THR A 95 -11.91 1.81 -10.54
C THR A 95 -12.06 3.12 -11.32
N VAL A 96 -11.56 3.15 -12.57
CA VAL A 96 -11.47 4.38 -13.39
C VAL A 96 -12.83 4.80 -13.98
N ASP A 97 -13.78 3.90 -14.08
CA ASP A 97 -15.07 4.19 -14.69
C ASP A 97 -15.99 5.00 -13.76
N LYS A 98 -16.54 6.12 -14.25
CA LYS A 98 -17.35 7.06 -13.44
C LYS A 98 -18.66 6.49 -12.88
N LYS A 99 -18.99 5.24 -13.19
CA LYS A 99 -20.20 4.53 -12.71
C LYS A 99 -19.88 3.48 -11.65
N THR A 100 -18.61 3.19 -11.36
CA THR A 100 -18.24 1.89 -10.80
C THR A 100 -17.90 1.92 -9.31
N LYS A 101 -18.34 0.83 -8.69
CA LYS A 101 -18.20 0.49 -7.28
C LYS A 101 -16.75 0.54 -6.84
N SER A 102 -16.54 0.97 -5.61
CA SER A 102 -15.24 0.88 -4.95
C SER A 102 -15.08 -0.52 -4.38
N LEU A 103 -13.90 -1.09 -4.56
CA LEU A 103 -13.51 -2.36 -3.95
C LEU A 103 -12.98 -2.07 -2.55
N LEU A 104 -13.42 -2.88 -1.60
CA LEU A 104 -13.01 -2.78 -0.23
C LEU A 104 -12.28 -4.07 0.14
N LEU A 105 -10.97 -3.99 0.20
CA LEU A 105 -10.13 -5.12 0.58
C LEU A 105 -10.04 -5.17 2.10
N LYS A 106 -10.57 -6.25 2.66
CA LYS A 106 -10.53 -6.53 4.09
C LYS A 106 -9.34 -7.43 4.39
N LEU A 107 -8.34 -6.88 5.07
CA LEU A 107 -7.16 -7.62 5.52
C LEU A 107 -7.15 -7.70 7.06
N PRO A 108 -6.73 -8.83 7.65
CA PRO A 108 -6.54 -8.89 9.09
C PRO A 108 -5.39 -7.96 9.49
N ASN A 109 -5.62 -7.10 10.47
CA ASN A 109 -4.56 -6.22 10.96
C ASN A 109 -3.51 -6.99 11.78
N PHE A 110 -3.95 -7.98 12.56
CA PHE A 110 -3.09 -8.87 13.32
C PHE A 110 -3.26 -10.28 12.76
N PRO A 111 -2.36 -10.73 11.87
CA PRO A 111 -2.44 -12.07 11.32
C PRO A 111 -2.29 -13.10 12.44
N LYS A 112 -3.14 -14.12 12.44
CA LYS A 112 -3.22 -15.14 13.50
C LYS A 112 -2.48 -16.42 13.18
N ASN A 113 -2.21 -16.66 11.90
CA ASN A 113 -1.59 -17.88 11.42
C ASN A 113 -0.88 -17.63 10.07
N ILE A 114 -0.16 -18.63 9.60
CA ILE A 114 0.61 -18.57 8.35
C ILE A 114 -0.31 -18.40 7.12
N GLU A 115 -1.53 -18.94 7.14
CA GLU A 115 -2.48 -18.81 6.03
C GLU A 115 -2.89 -17.35 5.83
N GLU A 116 -3.25 -16.64 6.90
CA GLU A 116 -3.54 -15.19 6.85
C GLU A 116 -2.31 -14.38 6.37
N MET A 117 -1.09 -14.78 6.74
CA MET A 117 0.13 -14.14 6.21
C MET A 117 0.30 -14.35 4.70
N ILE A 118 -0.01 -15.54 4.18
CA ILE A 118 0.00 -15.82 2.73
C ILE A 118 -1.03 -14.95 2.03
N GLU A 119 -2.25 -14.87 2.55
CA GLU A 119 -3.31 -14.03 2.00
C GLU A 119 -2.90 -12.55 1.93
N ILE A 120 -2.36 -12.02 3.03
CA ILE A 120 -1.85 -10.64 3.09
C ILE A 120 -0.75 -10.43 2.05
N ARG A 121 0.26 -11.32 2.01
CA ARG A 121 1.37 -11.21 1.06
C ARG A 121 0.85 -11.17 -0.37
N CYS A 122 0.00 -12.13 -0.75
CA CYS A 122 -0.55 -12.20 -2.10
C CYS A 122 -1.35 -10.94 -2.43
N CYS A 123 -2.19 -10.45 -1.51
CA CYS A 123 -2.93 -9.21 -1.73
C CYS A 123 -1.99 -8.02 -1.96
N LEU A 124 -0.98 -7.84 -1.10
CA LEU A 124 0.00 -6.75 -1.25
C LEU A 124 0.78 -6.86 -2.56
N GLU A 125 1.19 -8.08 -2.95
CA GLU A 125 1.90 -8.31 -4.21
C GLU A 125 1.07 -7.86 -5.42
N HIS A 126 -0.24 -8.14 -5.42
CA HIS A 126 -1.13 -7.64 -6.46
C HIS A 126 -1.22 -6.11 -6.44
N LEU A 127 -1.33 -5.49 -5.26
CA LEU A 127 -1.39 -4.03 -5.16
C LEU A 127 -0.09 -3.37 -5.65
N PHE A 128 1.07 -3.96 -5.42
CA PHE A 128 2.36 -3.46 -5.92
C PHE A 128 2.46 -3.48 -7.45
N LYS A 129 1.77 -4.43 -8.11
CA LYS A 129 1.70 -4.51 -9.59
C LYS A 129 0.72 -3.51 -10.20
N CYS A 130 -0.06 -2.80 -9.39
CA CYS A 130 -1.05 -1.82 -9.83
C CYS A 130 -0.47 -0.41 -9.95
N VAL A 131 -1.14 0.45 -10.72
CA VAL A 131 -0.86 1.90 -10.78
C VAL A 131 -2.11 2.66 -10.34
N PHE A 132 -1.95 3.61 -9.42
CA PHE A 132 -3.05 4.39 -8.90
C PHE A 132 -2.90 5.85 -9.34
N VAL A 133 -3.96 6.45 -9.90
CA VAL A 133 -3.95 7.85 -10.34
C VAL A 133 -3.79 8.78 -9.14
N GLY A 134 -4.58 8.57 -8.09
CA GLY A 134 -4.49 9.31 -6.84
C GLY A 134 -4.41 8.40 -5.63
N ALA A 135 -3.73 8.84 -4.59
CA ALA A 135 -3.80 8.24 -3.28
C ALA A 135 -3.91 9.28 -2.19
N TYR A 136 -4.68 8.94 -1.15
CA TYR A 136 -4.80 9.75 0.06
C TYR A 136 -4.48 8.89 1.28
N ILE A 137 -3.41 9.26 1.97
CA ILE A 137 -2.89 8.58 3.15
C ILE A 137 -2.87 9.61 4.28
N SER A 138 -3.49 9.31 5.43
CA SER A 138 -3.54 10.26 6.55
C SER A 138 -3.26 9.61 7.91
N THR A 139 -4.26 8.95 8.48
CA THR A 139 -4.20 8.37 9.83
C THR A 139 -3.69 6.95 9.86
N THR A 140 -3.61 6.30 8.71
CA THR A 140 -3.30 4.89 8.58
C THR A 140 -2.32 4.65 7.43
N ILE A 141 -1.35 3.76 7.66
CA ILE A 141 -0.40 3.27 6.67
C ILE A 141 -0.19 1.76 6.84
N PHE A 142 0.33 1.11 5.80
CA PHE A 142 0.94 -0.20 5.99
C PHE A 142 2.18 -0.09 6.88
N ASN A 143 2.37 -1.05 7.76
CA ASN A 143 3.54 -1.17 8.61
C ASN A 143 4.76 -1.56 7.75
N PRO A 144 5.80 -0.72 7.62
CA PRO A 144 6.99 -1.07 6.86
C PRO A 144 7.70 -2.32 7.39
N GLU A 145 7.68 -2.55 8.71
CA GLU A 145 8.25 -3.76 9.31
C GLU A 145 7.52 -5.02 8.82
N MET A 146 6.18 -4.98 8.76
CA MET A 146 5.39 -6.10 8.24
C MET A 146 5.65 -6.35 6.75
N ILE A 147 5.73 -5.30 5.93
CA ILE A 147 6.07 -5.45 4.51
C ILE A 147 7.44 -6.13 4.38
N ASN A 148 8.45 -5.67 5.13
CA ASN A 148 9.77 -6.30 5.10
C ASN A 148 9.74 -7.76 5.56
N ILE A 149 8.90 -8.12 6.55
CA ILE A 149 8.72 -9.52 6.96
C ILE A 149 8.13 -10.37 5.82
N LEU A 150 7.12 -9.85 5.13
CA LEU A 150 6.41 -10.57 4.07
C LEU A 150 7.27 -10.77 2.81
N PHE A 151 8.16 -9.83 2.50
CA PHE A 151 8.91 -9.78 1.24
C PHE A 151 10.44 -9.90 1.38
N ASP A 152 10.96 -10.21 2.57
CA ASP A 152 12.42 -10.25 2.87
C ASP A 152 13.28 -11.12 1.94
N ASN A 153 12.67 -12.13 1.30
CA ASN A 153 13.38 -13.10 0.46
C ASN A 153 13.50 -12.67 -1.01
N ASP A 154 12.78 -11.63 -1.43
CA ASP A 154 12.78 -11.21 -2.84
C ASP A 154 13.97 -10.28 -3.07
N LYS A 155 15.14 -10.87 -3.41
CA LYS A 155 16.37 -10.14 -3.79
C LYS A 155 16.23 -9.31 -5.08
N THR A 156 15.09 -9.41 -5.74
CA THR A 156 14.73 -8.58 -6.89
C THR A 156 14.24 -7.22 -6.43
N THR A 157 14.22 -6.25 -7.33
CA THR A 157 13.77 -4.86 -7.12
C THR A 157 12.69 -4.75 -6.04
N PRO A 158 12.87 -3.91 -5.01
CA PRO A 158 11.92 -3.82 -3.90
C PRO A 158 10.53 -3.53 -4.45
N LEU A 159 9.54 -4.30 -3.98
CA LEU A 159 8.16 -4.08 -4.37
C LEU A 159 7.67 -2.76 -3.79
N GLN A 160 7.06 -1.94 -4.65
CA GLN A 160 6.64 -0.58 -4.32
C GLN A 160 5.24 -0.31 -4.86
N PHE A 161 4.46 0.47 -4.10
CA PHE A 161 3.20 1.00 -4.60
C PHE A 161 3.49 2.11 -5.62
N ASN A 162 2.79 2.05 -6.76
CA ASN A 162 2.97 3.00 -7.85
C ASN A 162 1.83 4.03 -7.86
N PHE A 163 2.11 5.23 -7.38
CA PHE A 163 1.19 6.37 -7.39
C PHE A 163 1.57 7.36 -8.50
N GLN A 164 0.57 7.98 -9.14
CA GLN A 164 0.84 9.20 -9.92
C GLN A 164 0.82 10.42 -9.01
N ILE A 165 -0.24 10.53 -8.22
CA ILE A 165 -0.45 11.61 -7.28
C ILE A 165 -0.63 11.02 -5.88
N LEU A 166 0.12 11.51 -4.90
CA LEU A 166 -0.03 11.13 -3.51
C LEU A 166 -0.24 12.37 -2.63
N PHE A 167 -1.30 12.33 -1.84
CA PHE A 167 -1.54 13.25 -0.73
C PHE A 167 -1.29 12.50 0.56
N LEU A 168 -0.29 12.94 1.32
CA LEU A 168 0.15 12.33 2.55
C LEU A 168 0.01 13.31 3.70
N TYR A 169 -0.76 12.92 4.71
CA TYR A 169 -1.01 13.71 5.91
C TYR A 169 -0.56 12.96 7.16
N ALA A 170 0.71 13.07 7.54
CA ALA A 170 1.22 12.31 8.67
C ALA A 170 0.99 13.05 10.00
N LYS A 171 0.74 12.27 11.05
CA LYS A 171 0.64 12.74 12.44
C LYS A 171 1.80 12.22 13.29
N ASN A 172 1.89 12.74 14.53
CA ASN A 172 3.07 12.57 15.39
C ASN A 172 3.42 11.11 15.68
N LYS A 173 2.44 10.23 15.87
CA LYS A 173 2.69 8.85 16.34
C LYS A 173 3.22 7.96 15.23
N ILE A 174 2.77 8.15 13.99
CA ILE A 174 3.18 7.33 12.84
C ILE A 174 4.24 7.99 11.95
N PHE A 175 4.68 9.21 12.27
CA PHE A 175 5.58 10.02 11.43
C PHE A 175 6.79 9.26 10.89
N GLU A 176 7.58 8.61 11.76
CA GLU A 176 8.79 7.91 11.33
C GLU A 176 8.50 6.71 10.43
N ASN A 177 7.42 5.97 10.73
CA ASN A 177 7.00 4.85 9.91
C ASN A 177 6.45 5.32 8.56
N VAL A 178 5.78 6.47 8.51
CA VAL A 178 5.36 7.10 7.26
C VAL A 178 6.58 7.43 6.40
N LEU A 179 7.62 8.04 6.98
CA LEU A 179 8.83 8.36 6.23
C LEU A 179 9.56 7.11 5.71
N LYS A 180 9.67 6.05 6.53
CA LYS A 180 10.20 4.76 6.09
C LYS A 180 9.37 4.13 4.97
N PHE A 181 8.05 4.23 5.07
CA PHE A 181 7.12 3.73 4.05
C PHE A 181 7.33 4.44 2.72
N VAL A 182 7.39 5.77 2.74
CA VAL A 182 7.61 6.61 1.55
C VAL A 182 8.96 6.29 0.89
N SER A 183 10.03 6.19 1.67
CA SER A 183 11.38 5.98 1.15
C SER A 183 11.55 4.61 0.47
N ASN A 184 11.00 3.56 1.10
CA ASN A 184 11.29 2.17 0.71
C ASN A 184 10.20 1.53 -0.15
N HIS A 185 8.94 1.92 0.03
CA HIS A 185 7.79 1.16 -0.50
C HIS A 185 6.91 1.96 -1.47
N LEU A 186 7.31 3.17 -1.88
CA LEU A 186 6.54 4.02 -2.79
C LEU A 186 7.36 4.48 -4.01
N THR A 187 6.70 4.49 -5.16
CA THR A 187 7.11 5.26 -6.35
C THR A 187 6.00 6.28 -6.67
N ILE A 188 6.37 7.54 -6.90
CA ILE A 188 5.43 8.62 -7.21
C ILE A 188 5.87 9.34 -8.48
N SER A 189 5.07 9.25 -9.53
CA SER A 189 5.49 9.66 -10.89
C SER A 189 5.07 11.06 -11.33
N LYS A 190 4.21 11.78 -10.59
CA LYS A 190 3.77 13.14 -10.98
C LYS A 190 3.82 14.15 -9.85
N PHE A 191 3.10 13.91 -8.75
CA PHE A 191 2.95 14.90 -7.69
C PHE A 191 2.87 14.27 -6.32
N PHE A 192 3.71 14.76 -5.41
CA PHE A 192 3.73 14.36 -4.02
C PHE A 192 3.42 15.56 -3.13
N ASN A 193 2.26 15.59 -2.48
CA ASN A 193 1.95 16.55 -1.43
C ASN A 193 2.13 15.88 -0.07
N ILE A 194 3.02 16.44 0.74
CA ILE A 194 3.27 16.02 2.12
C ILE A 194 2.86 17.13 3.05
N SER A 195 1.96 16.81 3.98
CA SER A 195 1.48 17.75 4.98
C SER A 195 1.70 17.20 6.38
N PHE A 196 2.43 17.96 7.18
CA PHE A 196 2.78 17.67 8.56
C PHE A 196 2.16 18.70 9.51
N ILE A 197 0.98 19.21 9.16
CA ILE A 197 0.26 20.21 9.97
C ILE A 197 -0.07 19.60 11.34
N GLY A 198 0.40 20.25 12.39
CA GLY A 198 0.24 19.80 13.78
C GLY A 198 1.23 18.72 14.22
N VAL A 199 2.24 18.40 13.41
CA VAL A 199 3.36 17.54 13.81
C VAL A 199 4.40 18.38 14.55
N ILE A 200 4.88 17.87 15.69
CA ILE A 200 6.01 18.44 16.41
C ILE A 200 7.27 18.03 15.66
N ILE A 201 7.90 19.02 15.02
CA ILE A 201 9.13 18.83 14.25
C ILE A 201 10.32 18.99 15.21
N THR A 202 10.92 17.87 15.59
CA THR A 202 12.21 17.81 16.30
C THR A 202 13.36 17.86 15.31
N GLU A 203 14.57 18.15 15.78
CA GLU A 203 15.78 18.15 14.93
C GLU A 203 15.99 16.82 14.20
N GLN A 204 15.83 15.69 14.92
CA GLN A 204 15.91 14.36 14.33
C GLN A 204 14.89 14.18 13.18
N ARG A 205 13.65 14.62 13.35
CA ARG A 205 12.61 14.53 12.31
C ARG A 205 12.90 15.45 11.13
N THR A 206 13.43 16.64 11.38
CA THR A 206 13.92 17.55 10.33
C THR A 206 15.01 16.86 9.51
N ASN A 207 15.97 16.20 10.15
CA ASN A 207 17.07 15.53 9.45
C ASN A 207 16.58 14.37 8.57
N ILE A 208 15.63 13.56 9.05
CA ILE A 208 15.05 12.47 8.24
C ILE A 208 14.29 13.05 7.03
N LEU A 209 13.46 14.06 7.24
CA LEU A 209 12.72 14.70 6.16
C LEU A 209 13.67 15.34 5.14
N PHE A 210 14.68 16.04 5.62
CA PHE A 210 15.70 16.66 4.80
C PHE A 210 16.44 15.62 3.95
N ASN A 211 16.82 14.49 4.55
CA ASN A 211 17.45 13.38 3.83
C ASN A 211 16.58 12.86 2.68
N ILE A 212 15.27 12.70 2.89
CA ILE A 212 14.33 12.29 1.84
C ILE A 212 14.26 13.35 0.73
N LEU A 213 14.16 14.63 1.09
CA LEU A 213 14.04 15.71 0.10
C LEU A 213 15.31 15.89 -0.74
N ILE A 214 16.50 15.73 -0.14
CA ILE A 214 17.77 15.97 -0.83
C ILE A 214 18.27 14.72 -1.56
N ASN A 215 18.26 13.56 -0.89
CA ASN A 215 18.88 12.35 -1.43
C ASN A 215 17.90 11.49 -2.23
N GLU A 216 16.60 11.59 -1.92
CA GLU A 216 15.55 10.86 -2.64
C GLU A 216 14.63 11.78 -3.44
N GLY A 217 14.86 13.10 -3.39
CA GLY A 217 14.05 14.10 -4.08
C GLY A 217 13.91 13.85 -5.58
N ASN A 218 14.97 13.29 -6.20
CA ASN A 218 15.00 12.93 -7.61
C ASN A 218 13.99 11.83 -7.99
N LYS A 219 13.49 11.04 -7.02
CA LYS A 219 12.42 10.06 -7.25
C LYS A 219 11.08 10.72 -7.56
N PHE A 220 10.92 12.00 -7.23
CA PHE A 220 9.65 12.71 -7.30
C PHE A 220 9.71 13.82 -8.35
N SER A 221 8.77 13.82 -9.29
CA SER A 221 8.72 14.89 -10.32
C SER A 221 8.38 16.25 -9.75
N LYS A 222 7.52 16.29 -8.71
CA LYS A 222 7.13 17.52 -8.02
C LYS A 222 6.75 17.21 -6.58
N ILE A 223 7.31 17.96 -5.65
CA ILE A 223 7.01 17.86 -4.22
C ILE A 223 6.39 19.17 -3.74
N ARG A 224 5.29 19.09 -2.99
CA ARG A 224 4.77 20.16 -2.16
C ARG A 224 4.90 19.72 -0.70
N LEU A 225 5.41 20.62 0.12
CA LEU A 225 5.60 20.40 1.54
C LEU A 225 4.85 21.44 2.35
N GLU A 226 3.97 21.00 3.25
CA GLU A 226 3.17 21.84 4.14
C GLU A 226 3.56 21.56 5.60
N ILE A 227 4.24 22.51 6.24
CA ILE A 227 4.73 22.38 7.62
C ILE A 227 4.40 23.67 8.38
N SER A 228 3.95 23.54 9.62
CA SER A 228 3.56 24.66 10.48
C SER A 228 4.74 25.47 11.08
N ASN A 229 5.98 24.97 11.02
CA ASN A 229 7.17 25.65 11.52
C ASN A 229 8.36 25.47 10.56
N LEU A 230 8.34 26.22 9.46
CA LEU A 230 9.23 26.05 8.31
C LEU A 230 10.64 26.65 8.50
N SER A 231 10.85 27.55 9.46
CA SER A 231 12.08 28.36 9.56
C SER A 231 13.34 27.50 9.62
N ARG A 232 13.37 26.49 10.48
CA ARG A 232 14.52 25.58 10.62
C ARG A 232 14.81 24.74 9.39
N LEU A 233 13.78 24.30 8.66
CA LEU A 233 13.98 23.49 7.44
C LEU A 233 14.54 24.35 6.31
N TYR A 234 14.05 25.60 6.17
CA TYR A 234 14.59 26.53 5.18
C TYR A 234 16.07 26.84 5.45
N ASP A 235 16.45 27.07 6.72
CA ASP A 235 17.85 27.30 7.08
C ASP A 235 18.74 26.12 6.66
N SER A 236 18.29 24.87 6.90
CA SER A 236 19.01 23.67 6.46
C SER A 236 19.14 23.55 4.93
N ILE A 237 18.07 23.85 4.18
CA ILE A 237 18.09 23.81 2.70
C ILE A 237 19.03 24.87 2.13
N ILE A 238 18.93 26.10 2.64
CA ILE A 238 19.77 27.23 2.20
C ILE A 238 21.25 26.93 2.47
N ASN A 239 21.59 26.37 3.63
CA ASN A 239 22.96 26.05 3.97
C ASN A 239 23.56 24.99 3.04
N VAL A 240 22.81 23.95 2.64
CA VAL A 240 23.33 22.93 1.73
C VAL A 240 23.57 23.46 0.31
N HIS A 241 22.81 24.45 -0.15
CA HIS A 241 23.04 25.07 -1.46
C HIS A 241 24.20 26.09 -1.46
N LYS A 242 24.68 26.54 -0.30
CA LYS A 242 25.88 27.40 -0.21
C LYS A 242 27.20 26.64 -0.31
N PHE A 243 27.18 25.31 -0.21
CA PHE A 243 28.37 24.44 -0.21
C PHE A 243 28.40 23.46 -1.39
N ARG A 244 27.59 23.70 -2.43
CA ARG A 244 27.69 23.05 -3.74
C ARG A 244 28.05 24.11 -4.78
#